data_AF-X0QB17-F1
#
_entry.id   AF-X0QB17-F1
#
_cell.length_a   1.000
_cell.length_b   1.000
_cell.length_c   1.000
_cell.angle_alpha   90.00
_cell.angle_beta   90.00
_cell.angle_gamma   90.00
#
_symmetry.space_group_name_H-M   'P 1'
#
loop_
_entity.id
_entity.type
_entity.pdbx_description
1 polymer ?
#
loop_
_entity_poly.entity_id
_entity_poly.type
_entity_poly.pdbx_seq_one_letter_code
_entity_poly.pdbx_strand_id
1 'polypeptide(L)'
;MYYLPPTHITELGWCLGGVINLTPIELACQLGDSVFAETKAGYDPWLAAPAIQRVFGFDPNERLAAVHGYQPISVSPRTDTTNKNRQLHWLPFADNEQQLRGQNVQKRFNLKQMTVELIHSDYDGFVQQMQAQWQYGYQRTVDYIQQHKL
;
A
#
# COMPACT_ATOMS: atom_id res chain seq x y z
N MET A 1 -8.08 -0.84 -9.06
CA MET A 1 -8.95 -0.90 -7.86
C MET A 1 -10.28 -0.27 -8.27
N TYR A 2 -11.32 -1.07 -8.56
CA TYR A 2 -12.61 -0.57 -9.08
C TYR A 2 -13.79 -1.32 -8.42
N TYR A 3 -13.61 -1.81 -7.20
CA TYR A 3 -14.57 -2.72 -6.56
C TYR A 3 -15.70 -1.99 -5.82
N LEU A 4 -15.59 -0.68 -5.64
CA LEU A 4 -16.59 0.15 -4.96
C LEU A 4 -16.97 1.35 -5.83
N PRO A 5 -18.26 1.73 -5.85
CA PRO A 5 -18.69 2.95 -6.52
C PRO A 5 -18.09 4.19 -5.83
N PRO A 6 -17.83 5.28 -6.57
CA PRO A 6 -17.48 6.57 -5.97
C PRO A 6 -18.53 7.00 -4.95
N THR A 7 -18.09 7.66 -3.87
CA THR A 7 -18.99 8.20 -2.84
C THR A 7 -19.05 9.71 -2.97
N HIS A 8 -20.25 10.29 -2.98
CA HIS A 8 -20.40 11.74 -2.97
C HIS A 8 -20.41 12.27 -1.53
N ILE A 9 -19.48 13.17 -1.22
CA ILE A 9 -19.42 13.88 0.07
C ILE A 9 -19.77 15.34 -0.22
N THR A 10 -20.75 15.91 0.49
CA THR A 10 -21.34 17.24 0.19
C THR A 10 -20.28 18.33 0.05
N GLU A 11 -19.25 18.30 0.89
CA GLU A 11 -18.19 19.30 0.94
C GLU A 11 -17.02 19.02 -0.03
N LEU A 12 -16.91 17.79 -0.56
CA LEU A 12 -15.75 17.33 -1.35
C LEU A 12 -16.10 16.84 -2.76
N GLY A 13 -17.38 16.67 -3.08
CA GLY A 13 -17.85 16.11 -4.34
C GLY A 13 -17.70 14.58 -4.43
N TRP A 14 -17.55 14.06 -5.65
CA TRP A 14 -17.35 12.62 -5.90
C TRP A 14 -15.94 12.17 -5.50
N CYS A 15 -15.86 11.32 -4.50
CA CYS A 15 -14.63 10.82 -3.92
C CYS A 15 -14.36 9.36 -4.33
N LEU A 16 -13.13 9.11 -4.76
CA LEU A 16 -12.55 7.79 -4.94
C LEU A 16 -11.09 7.82 -4.43
N GLY A 17 -10.90 7.56 -3.14
CA GLY A 17 -9.67 7.95 -2.44
C GLY A 17 -8.43 7.11 -2.77
N GLY A 18 -8.60 5.83 -3.11
CA GLY A 18 -7.49 4.88 -3.17
C GLY A 18 -6.40 5.22 -4.19
N VAL A 19 -6.72 5.95 -5.25
CA VAL A 19 -5.75 6.29 -6.29
C VAL A 19 -5.01 7.60 -5.99
N ILE A 20 -5.68 8.58 -5.37
CA ILE A 20 -5.12 9.91 -5.11
C ILE A 20 -4.07 9.86 -4.01
N ASN A 21 -4.33 9.10 -2.94
CA ASN A 21 -3.41 8.97 -1.82
C ASN A 21 -3.40 7.53 -1.28
N LEU A 22 -2.89 6.60 -2.10
CA LEU A 22 -2.88 5.16 -1.81
C LEU A 22 -2.20 4.83 -0.46
N THR A 23 -1.16 5.58 -0.12
CA THR A 23 -0.37 5.44 1.10
C THR A 23 -0.22 6.83 1.74
N PRO A 24 -1.16 7.25 2.61
CA PRO A 24 -1.21 8.59 3.19
C PRO A 24 -0.16 8.78 4.30
N ILE A 25 1.11 8.56 3.97
CA ILE A 25 2.21 8.48 4.94
C ILE A 25 2.44 9.80 5.66
N GLU A 26 2.25 10.91 4.96
CA GLU A 26 2.42 12.25 5.52
C GLU A 26 1.40 12.51 6.63
N LEU A 27 0.13 12.16 6.39
CA LEU A 27 -0.93 12.31 7.37
C LEU A 27 -0.74 11.34 8.55
N ALA A 28 -0.38 10.09 8.27
CA ALA A 28 -0.08 9.11 9.31
C ALA A 28 1.05 9.61 10.23
N CYS A 29 2.13 10.16 9.66
CA CYS A 29 3.25 10.70 10.43
C CYS A 29 2.95 12.06 11.11
N GLN A 30 1.88 12.77 10.75
CA GLN A 30 1.44 13.95 11.49
C GLN A 30 0.65 13.57 12.75
N LEU A 31 -0.16 12.51 12.64
CA LEU A 31 -1.11 12.08 13.67
C LEU A 31 -0.56 11.00 14.61
N GLY A 32 0.35 10.15 14.12
CA GLY A 32 0.91 9.03 14.85
C GLY A 32 2.24 9.35 15.54
N ASP A 33 2.44 8.74 16.70
CA ASP A 33 3.74 8.76 17.40
C ASP A 33 4.72 7.73 16.80
N SER A 34 4.22 6.57 16.39
CA SER A 34 4.94 5.54 15.63
C SER A 34 4.06 5.07 14.48
N VAL A 35 4.65 5.00 13.29
CA VAL A 35 3.97 4.64 12.05
C VAL A 35 4.73 3.50 11.40
N PHE A 36 4.05 2.37 11.20
CA PHE A 36 4.57 1.24 10.43
C PHE A 36 3.98 1.28 9.02
N ALA A 37 4.84 1.18 8.01
CA ALA A 37 4.45 1.30 6.62
C ALA A 37 5.09 0.22 5.74
N GLU A 38 4.37 -0.19 4.71
CA GLU A 38 4.84 -1.11 3.67
C GLU A 38 5.12 -0.33 2.37
N THR A 39 6.19 -0.69 1.67
CA THR A 39 6.44 -0.22 0.31
C THR A 39 5.49 -0.89 -0.68
N LYS A 40 4.71 -0.10 -1.42
CA LYS A 40 3.89 -0.62 -2.53
C LYS A 40 4.71 -0.71 -3.82
N ALA A 41 4.40 -1.73 -4.64
CA ALA A 41 4.96 -1.87 -5.98
C ALA A 41 4.50 -0.71 -6.90
N GLY A 42 5.32 -0.43 -7.91
CA GLY A 42 5.00 0.57 -8.93
C GLY A 42 3.75 0.22 -9.73
N TYR A 43 3.09 1.26 -10.23
CA TYR A 43 2.03 1.11 -11.20
C TYR A 43 2.63 0.73 -12.56
N ASP A 44 2.00 -0.23 -13.22
CA ASP A 44 2.36 -0.62 -14.59
C ASP A 44 2.38 0.63 -15.52
N PRO A 45 3.47 0.86 -16.27
CA PRO A 45 3.65 2.07 -17.08
C PRO A 45 2.77 2.11 -18.33
N TRP A 46 2.18 0.99 -18.75
CA TRP A 46 1.44 0.90 -20.02
C TRP A 46 -0.06 1.09 -19.87
N LEU A 47 -0.64 0.59 -18.78
CA LEU A 47 -2.08 0.57 -18.54
C LEU A 47 -2.45 1.41 -17.33
N ALA A 48 -1.82 1.15 -16.18
CA ALA A 48 -2.25 1.74 -14.91
C ALA A 48 -1.82 3.21 -14.79
N ALA A 49 -0.52 3.51 -14.99
CA ALA A 49 -0.01 4.87 -14.84
C ALA A 49 -0.66 5.87 -15.82
N PRO A 50 -0.78 5.58 -17.13
CA PRO A 50 -1.43 6.50 -18.08
C PRO A 50 -2.91 6.73 -17.78
N ALA A 51 -3.64 5.69 -17.34
CA ALA A 51 -5.04 5.82 -16.97
C ALA A 51 -5.22 6.74 -15.75
N ILE A 52 -4.37 6.57 -14.72
CA ILE A 52 -4.40 7.41 -13.53
C ILE A 52 -4.05 8.85 -13.89
N GLN A 53 -2.99 9.08 -14.66
CA GLN A 53 -2.60 10.41 -15.10
C GLN A 53 -3.70 11.09 -15.92
N ARG A 54 -4.38 10.34 -16.80
CA ARG A 54 -5.47 10.88 -17.62
C ARG A 54 -6.70 11.28 -16.81
N VAL A 55 -7.00 10.57 -15.72
CA VAL A 55 -8.17 10.80 -14.87
C VAL A 55 -7.89 11.82 -13.79
N PHE A 56 -6.72 11.77 -13.14
CA PHE A 56 -6.39 12.54 -11.95
C PHE A 56 -5.33 13.63 -12.17
N GLY A 57 -4.68 13.67 -13.33
CA GLY A 57 -3.76 14.74 -13.71
C GLY A 57 -2.36 14.67 -13.09
N PHE A 58 -1.96 13.54 -12.48
CA PHE A 58 -0.63 13.34 -11.90
C PHE A 58 -0.04 11.98 -12.27
N ASP A 59 1.29 11.86 -12.26
CA ASP A 59 1.96 10.57 -12.43
C ASP A 59 1.95 9.79 -11.10
N PRO A 60 1.31 8.61 -11.04
CA PRO A 60 1.22 7.84 -9.80
C PRO A 60 2.55 7.23 -9.37
N ASN A 61 3.49 6.98 -10.27
CA ASN A 61 4.81 6.47 -9.92
C ASN A 61 5.70 7.58 -9.36
N GLU A 62 5.59 8.82 -9.84
CA GLU A 62 6.23 9.97 -9.19
C GLU A 62 5.69 10.17 -7.76
N ARG A 63 4.36 10.11 -7.59
CA ARG A 63 3.74 10.19 -6.26
C ARG A 63 4.20 9.06 -5.35
N LEU A 64 4.25 7.82 -5.85
CA LEU A 64 4.72 6.67 -5.09
C LEU A 64 6.19 6.82 -4.67
N ALA A 65 7.06 7.28 -5.57
CA ALA A 65 8.45 7.56 -5.26
C ALA A 65 8.57 8.64 -4.17
N ALA A 66 7.74 9.68 -4.20
CA ALA A 66 7.68 10.68 -3.14
C ALA A 66 7.27 10.08 -1.78
N VAL A 67 6.33 9.12 -1.76
CA VAL A 67 5.97 8.39 -0.53
C VAL A 67 7.14 7.57 -0.01
N HIS A 68 7.79 6.78 -0.87
CA HIS A 68 8.94 5.96 -0.45
C HIS A 68 10.11 6.79 0.03
N GLY A 69 10.31 7.99 -0.54
CA GLY A 69 11.34 8.94 -0.13
C GLY A 69 10.94 9.83 1.06
N TYR A 70 9.72 9.69 1.61
CA TYR A 70 9.25 10.55 2.68
C TYR A 70 10.05 10.35 3.97
N GLN A 71 10.52 11.46 4.53
CA GLN A 71 11.16 11.50 5.83
C GLN A 71 10.36 12.46 6.73
N PRO A 72 9.87 12.02 7.90
CA PRO A 72 9.17 12.90 8.83
C PRO A 72 10.09 14.06 9.24
N ILE A 73 9.60 15.29 9.07
CA ILE A 73 10.31 16.47 9.56
C ILE A 73 10.39 16.37 11.09
N SER A 74 11.60 16.30 11.64
CA SER A 74 11.81 16.47 13.07
C SER A 74 11.42 17.90 13.44
N VAL A 75 10.27 18.08 14.06
CA VAL A 75 9.85 19.38 14.58
C VAL A 75 10.83 19.74 15.70
N SER A 76 11.67 20.74 15.47
CA SER A 76 12.57 21.25 16.50
C SER A 76 11.74 21.73 17.71
N PRO A 77 12.18 21.46 18.95
CA PRO A 77 11.42 21.74 20.16
C PRO A 77 11.46 23.24 20.43
N ARG A 78 10.56 23.99 19.81
CA ARG A 78 10.20 25.33 20.27
C ARG A 78 8.84 25.19 20.94
N THR A 79 8.89 25.29 22.27
CA THR A 79 7.80 25.24 23.25
C THR A 79 7.20 23.85 23.50
N ASP A 80 7.39 23.38 24.75
CA ASP A 80 6.71 22.25 25.44
C ASP A 80 7.22 20.80 25.24
N THR A 81 8.26 20.49 26.02
CA THR A 81 8.47 19.30 26.89
C THR A 81 7.78 17.96 26.62
N THR A 82 7.62 17.52 25.38
CA THR A 82 7.71 16.08 25.05
C THR A 82 8.36 15.93 23.68
N ASN A 83 9.65 15.59 23.64
CA ASN A 83 10.32 15.13 22.41
C ASN A 83 9.67 13.81 21.96
N LYS A 84 8.49 13.88 21.35
CA LYS A 84 7.94 12.73 20.64
C LYS A 84 8.66 12.68 19.30
N ASN A 85 9.78 11.95 19.27
CA ASN A 85 10.38 11.51 18.02
C ASN A 85 9.33 10.69 17.28
N ARG A 86 8.63 11.30 16.32
CA ARG A 86 7.69 10.58 15.47
C ARG A 86 8.49 9.63 14.59
N GLN A 87 8.26 8.32 14.74
CA GLN A 87 9.05 7.30 14.06
C GLN A 87 8.27 6.73 12.89
N LEU A 88 8.93 6.65 11.73
CA LEU A 88 8.44 5.95 10.56
C LEU A 88 9.28 4.68 10.35
N HIS A 89 8.60 3.54 10.40
CA HIS A 89 9.17 2.21 10.24
C HIS A 89 8.73 1.59 8.91
N TRP A 90 9.65 1.51 7.96
CA TRP A 90 9.44 0.79 6.72
C TRP A 90 9.66 -0.70 6.93
N LEU A 91 8.60 -1.49 6.82
CA LEU A 91 8.64 -2.95 6.99
C LEU A 91 9.26 -3.65 5.77
N PRO A 92 10.06 -4.71 5.98
CA PRO A 92 10.87 -5.34 4.94
C PRO A 92 10.06 -6.36 4.11
N PHE A 93 9.05 -5.88 3.40
CA PHE A 93 8.15 -6.70 2.57
C PHE A 93 8.49 -6.70 1.07
N ALA A 94 9.64 -6.14 0.67
CA ALA A 94 10.03 -6.01 -0.73
C ALA A 94 10.17 -7.37 -1.47
N ASP A 95 10.30 -8.47 -0.75
CA ASP A 95 10.40 -9.83 -1.31
C ASP A 95 9.07 -10.61 -1.27
N ASN A 96 7.95 -9.96 -0.95
CA ASN A 96 6.65 -10.61 -0.82
C ASN A 96 6.25 -11.37 -2.10
N GLU A 97 6.49 -10.82 -3.29
CA GLU A 97 6.17 -11.45 -4.58
C GLU A 97 6.94 -12.77 -4.78
N GLN A 98 8.18 -12.82 -4.29
CA GLN A 98 9.02 -14.01 -4.38
C GLN A 98 8.59 -15.05 -3.33
N GLN A 99 8.41 -14.63 -2.08
CA GLN A 99 8.10 -15.51 -0.95
C GLN A 99 6.67 -16.07 -1.03
N LEU A 100 5.74 -15.32 -1.61
CA LEU A 100 4.32 -15.66 -1.74
C LEU A 100 3.95 -16.03 -3.18
N ARG A 101 4.93 -16.45 -4.00
CA ARG A 101 4.67 -16.90 -5.38
C ARG A 101 3.69 -18.08 -5.36
N GLY A 102 2.61 -17.96 -6.13
CA GLY A 102 1.54 -18.97 -6.18
C GLY A 102 0.56 -18.89 -5.00
N GLN A 103 0.81 -18.03 -4.01
CA GLN A 103 -0.08 -17.80 -2.87
C GLN A 103 -1.08 -16.66 -3.10
N ASN A 104 -1.32 -16.28 -4.35
CA ASN A 104 -2.15 -15.15 -4.75
C ASN A 104 -3.11 -15.54 -5.87
N VAL A 105 -4.26 -14.87 -5.93
CA VAL A 105 -5.16 -14.94 -7.08
C VAL A 105 -4.46 -14.35 -8.30
N GLN A 106 -4.46 -15.09 -9.41
CA GLN A 106 -3.90 -14.61 -10.67
C GLN A 106 -5.02 -14.15 -11.60
N LYS A 107 -4.64 -13.32 -12.57
CA LYS A 107 -5.55 -12.82 -13.60
C LYS A 107 -5.08 -13.30 -14.95
N ARG A 108 -6.00 -13.72 -15.80
CA ARG A 108 -5.74 -14.07 -17.19
C ARG A 108 -6.69 -13.32 -18.11
N PHE A 109 -6.15 -12.81 -19.21
CA PHE A 109 -6.98 -12.24 -20.28
C PHE A 109 -7.45 -13.35 -21.21
N ASN A 110 -8.76 -13.51 -21.37
CA ASN A 110 -9.35 -14.33 -22.42
C ASN A 110 -9.71 -13.42 -23.59
N LEU A 111 -8.77 -13.24 -24.52
CA LEU A 111 -8.92 -12.32 -25.65
C LEU A 111 -10.07 -12.72 -26.59
N LYS A 112 -10.39 -14.01 -26.70
CA LYS A 112 -11.49 -14.49 -27.54
C LYS A 112 -12.84 -14.02 -27.01
N GLN A 113 -12.99 -13.99 -25.69
CA GLN A 113 -14.21 -13.54 -25.01
C GLN A 113 -14.14 -12.06 -24.59
N MET A 114 -12.98 -11.42 -24.74
CA MET A 114 -12.71 -10.06 -24.24
C MET A 114 -12.98 -9.92 -22.74
N THR A 115 -12.63 -10.94 -21.96
CA THR A 115 -12.85 -11.00 -20.51
C THR A 115 -11.55 -11.12 -19.71
N VAL A 116 -11.62 -10.73 -18.44
CA VAL A 116 -10.59 -11.03 -17.45
C VAL A 116 -11.10 -12.15 -16.55
N GLU A 117 -10.36 -13.25 -16.51
CA GLU A 117 -10.66 -14.41 -15.68
C GLU A 117 -9.77 -14.40 -14.44
N LEU A 118 -10.32 -14.84 -13.31
CA LEU A 118 -9.58 -15.08 -12.09
C LEU A 118 -9.14 -16.54 -12.04
N ILE A 119 -7.86 -16.77 -11.81
CA ILE A 119 -7.32 -18.09 -11.50
C ILE A 119 -7.12 -18.12 -9.99
N HIS A 120 -7.92 -18.93 -9.32
CA HIS A 120 -7.92 -19.08 -7.87
C HIS A 120 -8.01 -20.56 -7.50
N SER A 121 -7.56 -20.88 -6.30
CA SER A 121 -7.71 -22.21 -5.73
C SER A 121 -9.17 -22.46 -5.31
N ASP A 122 -9.47 -23.72 -4.97
CA ASP A 122 -10.66 -24.04 -4.20
C ASP A 122 -10.61 -23.44 -2.79
N TYR A 123 -11.64 -23.68 -1.99
CA TYR A 123 -11.75 -23.11 -0.65
C TYR A 123 -10.55 -23.47 0.24
N ASP A 124 -10.15 -24.74 0.27
CA ASP A 124 -9.04 -25.20 1.11
C ASP A 124 -7.71 -24.59 0.67
N GLY A 125 -7.46 -24.51 -0.64
CA GLY A 125 -6.31 -23.81 -1.17
C GLY A 125 -6.34 -22.31 -0.86
N PHE A 126 -7.50 -21.66 -0.92
CA PHE A 126 -7.64 -20.26 -0.51
C PHE A 126 -7.30 -20.05 0.98
N VAL A 127 -7.79 -20.92 1.87
CA VAL A 127 -7.45 -20.85 3.30
C VAL A 127 -5.94 -20.98 3.52
N GLN A 128 -5.28 -21.92 2.83
CA GLN A 128 -3.82 -22.07 2.88
C GLN A 128 -3.09 -20.82 2.39
N GLN A 129 -3.54 -20.23 1.28
CA GLN A 129 -2.98 -19.00 0.73
C GLN A 129 -3.08 -17.84 1.72
N MET A 130 -4.26 -17.64 2.33
CA MET A 130 -4.47 -16.60 3.33
C MET A 130 -3.58 -16.81 4.56
N GLN A 131 -3.45 -18.05 5.04
CA GLN A 131 -2.59 -18.38 6.17
C GLN A 131 -1.12 -18.10 5.86
N ALA A 132 -0.65 -18.43 4.64
CA ALA A 132 0.72 -18.16 4.22
C ALA A 132 1.02 -16.66 4.17
N GLN A 133 0.11 -15.86 3.59
CA GLN A 133 0.24 -14.40 3.54
C GLN A 133 0.25 -13.78 4.94
N TRP A 134 -0.65 -14.23 5.82
CA TRP A 134 -0.71 -13.78 7.22
C TRP A 134 0.58 -14.11 7.96
N GLN A 135 1.04 -15.37 7.89
CA GLN A 135 2.24 -15.81 8.59
C GLN A 135 3.48 -15.07 8.11
N TYR A 136 3.61 -14.83 6.80
CA TYR A 136 4.70 -14.03 6.24
C TYR A 136 4.71 -12.62 6.82
N GLY A 137 3.58 -11.92 6.77
CA GLY A 137 3.45 -10.55 7.27
C GLY A 137 3.72 -10.46 8.78
N TYR A 138 3.16 -11.39 9.54
CA TYR A 138 3.34 -11.49 10.99
C TYR A 138 4.81 -11.68 11.37
N GLN A 139 5.46 -12.71 10.82
CA GLN A 139 6.83 -13.07 11.19
C GLN A 139 7.81 -11.93 10.87
N ARG A 140 7.72 -11.36 9.66
CA ARG A 140 8.55 -10.23 9.24
C ARG A 140 8.40 -9.00 10.14
N THR A 141 7.19 -8.74 10.61
CA THR A 141 6.92 -7.62 11.52
C THR A 141 7.52 -7.89 12.90
N VAL A 142 7.35 -9.11 13.43
CA VAL A 142 7.94 -9.53 14.71
C VAL A 142 9.47 -9.43 14.66
N ASP A 143 10.10 -9.97 13.61
CA ASP A 143 11.55 -9.93 13.43
C ASP A 143 12.05 -8.48 13.36
N TYR A 144 11.34 -7.62 12.62
CA TYR A 144 11.67 -6.20 12.52
C TYR A 144 11.62 -5.50 13.89
N ILE A 145 10.54 -5.70 14.66
CA ILE A 145 10.37 -5.13 15.99
C ILE A 145 11.49 -5.57 16.92
N GLN A 146 11.82 -6.87 16.93
CA GLN A 146 12.89 -7.42 17.76
C GLN A 146 14.27 -6.86 17.38
N GLN A 147 14.57 -6.77 16.09
CA GLN A 147 15.84 -6.23 15.59
C GLN A 147 16.04 -4.75 15.94
N HIS A 148 14.94 -3.97 15.93
CA HIS A 148 14.98 -2.52 16.18
C HIS A 148 14.66 -2.14 17.64
N LYS A 149 14.36 -3.12 18.50
CA LYS A 149 14.06 -2.93 19.93
C LYS A 149 12.91 -1.94 20.19
N LEU A 150 11.83 -2.10 19.42
CA LEU A 150 10.59 -1.30 19.53
C LEU A 150 9.63 -1.90 20.55
#